data_AF-A0A0D2UHS2-F1
#
_entry.id   AF-A0A0D2UHS2-F1
#
_cell.length_a   1.000
_cell.length_b   1.000
_cell.length_c   1.000
_cell.angle_alpha   90.00
_cell.angle_beta   90.00
_cell.angle_gamma   90.00
#
_symmetry.space_group_name_H-M   'P 1'
#
loop_
_entity.id
_entity.type
_entity.pdbx_description
1 polymer ?
#
loop_
_entity_poly.entity_id
_entity_poly.type
_entity_poly.pdbx_seq_one_letter_code
_entity_poly.pdbx_strand_id
1 'polypeptide(L)'
;TRTNKSARFRAIASSSPLEREGRRRQACENSRRIENQSVENTQRNKKSAMGESNSSVDEDLLLKEFFAEVSEVERDNEVVRILSCFKLNPFEFLKLPFDSSLDDVKKQYRKLSLMVHPDKCKHPQAKEAFGALAKAQQQLLDQQERDYILSQVTAAKEELRAKRKKQLKKDTASKLKSLVDEGKSELEYEQSGEFQQELKLKVKELLTEQEWRRRKMAMRISEEEGRLKKDEEEQKEMWKRKREHEEQWEGTREQRVCFKLEGFYEVREKVEERRTSSPETEDRGSQQIVCSEARKAGLIAAYCYLTSLSLYY
;
A
#
# COMPACT_ATOMS: atom_id res chain seq x y z
N THR A 1 -52.69 -90.04 -10.89
CA THR A 1 -52.64 -90.57 -9.51
C THR A 1 -53.52 -89.74 -8.56
N ARG A 2 -54.84 -89.70 -8.81
CA ARG A 2 -55.82 -88.96 -7.96
C ARG A 2 -56.39 -89.84 -6.83
N THR A 3 -55.64 -90.87 -6.42
CA THR A 3 -56.03 -91.84 -5.39
C THR A 3 -55.21 -91.76 -4.11
N ASN A 4 -54.16 -90.91 -4.04
CA ASN A 4 -53.27 -90.86 -2.86
C ASN A 4 -53.56 -89.76 -1.82
N LYS A 5 -54.58 -88.91 -2.02
CA LYS A 5 -55.03 -87.95 -0.98
C LYS A 5 -55.99 -88.58 0.04
N SER A 6 -56.71 -89.64 -0.35
CA SER A 6 -57.70 -90.30 0.53
C SER A 6 -57.04 -91.21 1.59
N ALA A 7 -55.87 -91.78 1.30
CA ALA A 7 -55.13 -92.62 2.24
C ALA A 7 -54.54 -91.82 3.43
N ARG A 8 -54.13 -90.57 3.21
CA ARG A 8 -53.51 -89.73 4.25
C ARG A 8 -54.53 -89.22 5.29
N PHE A 9 -55.80 -89.06 4.90
CA PHE A 9 -56.88 -88.69 5.82
C PHE A 9 -57.40 -89.87 6.65
N ARG A 10 -57.32 -91.12 6.15
CA ARG A 10 -57.68 -92.31 6.95
C ARG A 10 -56.68 -92.63 8.07
N ALA A 11 -55.40 -92.27 7.92
CA ALA A 11 -54.38 -92.51 8.96
C ALA A 11 -54.46 -91.55 10.17
N ILE A 12 -55.13 -90.40 10.04
CA ILE A 12 -55.30 -89.45 11.17
C ILE A 12 -56.43 -89.93 12.09
N ALA A 13 -57.44 -90.61 11.55
CA ALA A 13 -58.61 -91.08 12.29
C ALA A 13 -58.35 -92.33 13.17
N SER A 14 -57.25 -93.06 12.95
CA SER A 14 -56.87 -94.27 13.72
C SER A 14 -55.87 -94.03 14.84
N SER A 15 -55.48 -92.77 15.12
CA SER A 15 -54.56 -92.44 16.21
C SER A 15 -55.31 -92.32 17.55
N SER A 16 -54.81 -93.01 18.58
CA SER A 16 -55.39 -92.99 19.92
C SER A 16 -55.36 -91.57 20.51
N PRO A 17 -56.31 -91.21 21.39
CA PRO A 17 -56.36 -89.88 22.01
C PRO A 17 -55.04 -89.45 22.67
N LEU A 18 -54.28 -90.40 23.22
CA LEU A 18 -52.97 -90.16 23.85
C LEU A 18 -51.87 -89.75 22.84
N GLU A 19 -51.87 -90.31 21.62
CA GLU A 19 -50.91 -89.94 20.57
C GLU A 19 -51.21 -88.57 19.92
N ARG A 20 -52.46 -88.12 20.01
CA ARG A 20 -52.89 -86.80 19.54
C ARG A 20 -52.47 -85.70 20.52
N GLU A 21 -52.55 -85.99 21.82
CA GLU A 21 -52.09 -85.13 22.91
C GLU A 21 -50.56 -84.97 22.91
N GLY A 22 -49.81 -86.06 22.70
CA GLY A 22 -48.35 -86.03 22.61
C GLY A 22 -47.84 -85.16 21.44
N ARG A 23 -48.48 -85.27 20.27
CA ARG A 23 -48.15 -84.41 19.11
C ARG A 23 -48.51 -82.94 19.33
N ARG A 24 -49.61 -82.64 20.04
CA ARG A 24 -49.95 -81.27 20.44
C ARG A 24 -48.95 -80.67 21.43
N ARG A 25 -48.51 -81.46 22.44
CA ARG A 25 -47.48 -81.03 23.39
C ARG A 25 -46.16 -80.76 22.69
N GLN A 26 -45.73 -81.65 21.79
CA GLN A 26 -44.49 -81.47 21.04
C GLN A 26 -44.53 -80.28 20.07
N ALA A 27 -45.69 -79.99 19.46
CA ALA A 27 -45.88 -78.78 18.67
C ALA A 27 -45.80 -77.50 19.52
N CYS A 28 -46.36 -77.52 20.73
CA CYS A 28 -46.32 -76.38 21.65
C CYS A 28 -44.90 -76.14 22.21
N GLU A 29 -44.17 -77.20 22.54
CA GLU A 29 -42.77 -77.17 22.95
C GLU A 29 -41.87 -76.61 21.84
N ASN A 30 -42.09 -77.05 20.59
CA ASN A 30 -41.35 -76.57 19.43
C ASN A 30 -41.66 -75.09 19.13
N SER A 31 -42.92 -74.66 19.25
CA SER A 31 -43.27 -73.24 19.12
C SER A 31 -42.58 -72.37 20.16
N ARG A 32 -42.58 -72.78 21.45
CA ARG A 32 -41.86 -72.05 22.51
C ARG A 32 -40.35 -72.00 22.26
N ARG A 33 -39.77 -73.07 21.71
CA ARG A 33 -38.33 -73.12 21.39
C ARG A 33 -37.96 -72.18 20.24
N ILE A 34 -38.80 -72.10 19.21
CA ILE A 34 -38.63 -71.16 18.09
C ILE A 34 -38.76 -69.72 18.58
N GLU A 35 -39.73 -69.45 19.45
CA GLU A 35 -39.95 -68.13 20.03
C GLU A 35 -38.76 -67.70 20.91
N ASN A 36 -38.25 -68.58 21.77
CA ASN A 36 -37.07 -68.31 22.59
C ASN A 36 -35.79 -68.12 21.75
N GLN A 37 -35.61 -68.90 20.67
CA GLN A 37 -34.50 -68.70 19.72
C GLN A 37 -34.61 -67.36 18.97
N SER A 38 -35.82 -66.91 18.66
CA SER A 38 -36.05 -65.62 18.00
C SER A 38 -35.74 -64.44 18.91
N VAL A 39 -36.07 -64.54 20.20
CA VAL A 39 -35.74 -63.52 21.21
C VAL A 39 -34.23 -63.48 21.48
N GLU A 40 -33.58 -64.64 21.63
CA GLU A 40 -32.11 -64.70 21.80
C GLU A 40 -31.36 -64.15 20.58
N ASN A 41 -31.79 -64.46 19.36
CA ASN A 41 -31.18 -63.93 18.14
C ASN A 41 -31.37 -62.41 18.02
N THR A 42 -32.53 -61.89 18.45
CA THR A 42 -32.80 -60.45 18.46
C THR A 42 -31.93 -59.73 19.50
N GLN A 43 -31.67 -60.35 20.66
CA GLN A 43 -30.77 -59.81 21.68
C GLN A 43 -29.29 -59.89 21.28
N ARG A 44 -28.87 -60.95 20.57
CA ARG A 44 -27.50 -61.05 20.01
C ARG A 44 -27.27 -60.03 18.89
N ASN A 45 -28.22 -59.85 17.98
CA ASN A 45 -28.11 -58.83 16.93
C ASN A 45 -28.07 -57.40 17.50
N LYS A 46 -28.84 -57.11 18.57
CA LYS A 46 -28.75 -55.80 19.26
C LYS A 46 -27.42 -55.59 19.98
N LYS A 47 -26.78 -56.64 20.52
CA LYS A 47 -25.45 -56.55 21.15
C LYS A 47 -24.33 -56.38 20.12
N SER A 48 -24.40 -57.05 18.98
CA SER A 48 -23.42 -56.85 17.88
C SER A 48 -23.54 -55.46 17.24
N ALA A 49 -24.76 -54.94 17.06
CA ALA A 49 -24.97 -53.59 16.51
C ALA A 49 -24.47 -52.44 17.41
N MET A 50 -24.33 -52.66 18.72
CA MET A 50 -23.84 -51.67 19.69
C MET A 50 -22.31 -51.73 19.88
N GLY A 51 -21.66 -52.82 19.44
CA GLY A 51 -20.22 -53.06 19.59
C GLY A 51 -19.38 -52.54 18.42
N GLU A 52 -19.97 -52.43 17.21
CA GLU A 52 -19.28 -51.93 16.01
C GLU A 52 -19.38 -50.40 15.84
N SER A 53 -20.23 -49.71 16.60
CA SER A 53 -20.45 -48.27 16.47
C SER A 53 -19.52 -47.39 17.31
N ASN A 54 -18.78 -47.93 18.28
CA ASN A 54 -17.88 -47.13 19.11
C ASN A 54 -16.54 -46.82 18.41
N SER A 55 -16.01 -47.75 17.63
CA SER A 55 -14.74 -47.54 16.90
C SER A 55 -14.88 -46.55 15.74
N SER A 56 -16.02 -46.50 15.05
CA SER A 56 -16.22 -45.55 13.94
C SER A 56 -16.35 -44.10 14.40
N VAL A 57 -16.92 -43.88 15.60
CA VAL A 57 -17.09 -42.53 16.16
C VAL A 57 -15.75 -41.96 16.63
N ASP A 58 -14.88 -42.80 17.19
CA ASP A 58 -13.53 -42.40 17.59
C ASP A 58 -12.63 -42.10 16.36
N GLU A 59 -12.76 -42.87 15.27
CA GLU A 59 -12.06 -42.59 14.00
C GLU A 59 -12.55 -41.27 13.35
N ASP A 60 -13.86 -40.99 13.36
CA ASP A 60 -14.41 -39.73 12.84
C ASP A 60 -14.00 -38.51 13.69
N LEU A 61 -13.89 -38.68 15.01
CA LEU A 61 -13.37 -37.66 15.92
C LEU A 61 -11.89 -37.38 15.68
N LEU A 62 -11.09 -38.44 15.53
CA LEU A 62 -9.66 -38.34 15.22
C LEU A 62 -9.43 -37.64 13.88
N LEU A 63 -10.24 -37.96 12.86
CA LEU A 63 -10.16 -37.34 11.55
C LEU A 63 -10.50 -35.84 11.62
N LYS A 64 -11.48 -35.46 12.45
CA LYS A 64 -11.89 -34.07 12.65
C LYS A 64 -10.85 -33.25 13.40
N GLU A 65 -10.20 -33.84 14.40
CA GLU A 65 -9.05 -33.26 15.11
C GLU A 65 -7.89 -33.05 14.13
N PHE A 66 -7.56 -34.05 13.32
CA PHE A 66 -6.52 -33.97 12.29
C PHE A 66 -6.82 -32.88 11.26
N PHE A 67 -8.04 -32.78 10.75
CA PHE A 67 -8.43 -31.69 9.84
C PHE A 67 -8.36 -30.31 10.51
N ALA A 68 -8.67 -30.22 11.81
CA ALA A 68 -8.53 -28.97 12.56
C ALA A 68 -7.06 -28.56 12.71
N GLU A 69 -6.17 -29.51 13.04
CA GLU A 69 -4.73 -29.28 13.17
C GLU A 69 -4.08 -28.93 11.82
N VAL A 70 -4.39 -29.67 10.76
CA VAL A 70 -3.95 -29.34 9.39
C VAL A 70 -4.42 -27.94 9.00
N SER A 71 -5.67 -27.59 9.31
CA SER A 71 -6.19 -26.24 9.05
C SER A 71 -5.48 -25.15 9.87
N GLU A 72 -4.96 -25.46 11.06
CA GLU A 72 -4.19 -24.53 11.89
C GLU A 72 -2.81 -24.29 11.28
N VAL A 73 -2.13 -25.37 10.88
CA VAL A 73 -0.84 -25.30 10.19
C VAL A 73 -0.96 -24.57 8.86
N GLU A 74 -2.02 -24.80 8.08
CA GLU A 74 -2.29 -24.06 6.84
C GLU A 74 -2.47 -22.55 7.07
N ARG A 75 -3.14 -22.17 8.15
CA ARG A 75 -3.33 -20.77 8.55
C ARG A 75 -2.00 -20.11 8.92
N ASP A 76 -1.18 -20.78 9.71
CA ASP A 76 0.13 -20.26 10.12
C ASP A 76 1.09 -20.15 8.93
N ASN A 77 1.10 -21.15 8.05
CA ASN A 77 1.84 -21.09 6.79
C ASN A 77 1.40 -19.92 5.90
N GLU A 78 0.11 -19.59 5.90
CA GLU A 78 -0.38 -18.42 5.16
C GLU A 78 0.11 -17.11 5.77
N VAL A 79 0.13 -16.98 7.09
CA VAL A 79 0.67 -15.80 7.79
C VAL A 79 2.14 -15.60 7.39
N VAL A 80 2.95 -16.65 7.48
CA VAL A 80 4.37 -16.61 7.12
C VAL A 80 4.54 -16.25 5.65
N ARG A 81 3.74 -16.85 4.76
CA ARG A 81 3.76 -16.54 3.33
C ARG A 81 3.46 -15.06 3.08
N ILE A 82 2.39 -14.51 3.65
CA ILE A 82 2.00 -13.11 3.51
C ILE A 82 3.11 -12.18 3.97
N LEU A 83 3.76 -12.47 5.09
CA LEU A 83 4.88 -11.67 5.61
C LEU A 83 6.13 -11.77 4.73
N SER A 84 6.36 -12.93 4.11
CA SER A 84 7.47 -13.16 3.17
C SER A 84 7.25 -12.53 1.78
N CYS A 85 6.00 -12.17 1.44
CA CYS A 85 5.67 -11.58 0.16
C CYS A 85 6.29 -10.19 -0.04
N PHE A 86 6.48 -9.84 -1.31
CA PHE A 86 7.10 -8.58 -1.68
C PHE A 86 6.17 -7.38 -1.39
N LYS A 87 6.60 -6.50 -0.48
CA LYS A 87 5.82 -5.36 0.04
C LYS A 87 5.27 -4.39 -1.01
N LEU A 88 5.89 -4.31 -2.19
CA LEU A 88 5.47 -3.40 -3.27
C LEU A 88 4.50 -4.05 -4.27
N ASN A 89 4.21 -5.35 -4.16
CA ASN A 89 3.30 -6.04 -5.08
C ASN A 89 2.01 -6.50 -4.37
N PRO A 90 0.90 -5.73 -4.46
CA PRO A 90 -0.39 -6.06 -3.87
C PRO A 90 -1.01 -7.37 -4.35
N PHE A 91 -0.79 -7.77 -5.61
CA PHE A 91 -1.38 -8.98 -6.19
C PHE A 91 -0.82 -10.26 -5.56
N GLU A 92 0.45 -10.23 -5.13
CA GLU A 92 1.13 -11.38 -4.52
C GLU A 92 0.58 -11.70 -3.11
N PHE A 93 0.16 -10.67 -2.38
CA PHE A 93 -0.51 -10.84 -1.09
C PHE A 93 -1.82 -11.61 -1.23
N LEU A 94 -2.60 -11.33 -2.28
CA LEU A 94 -3.91 -11.95 -2.52
C LEU A 94 -3.83 -13.27 -3.32
N LYS A 95 -2.64 -13.67 -3.80
CA LYS A 95 -2.46 -14.82 -4.73
C LYS A 95 -3.27 -14.68 -6.02
N LEU A 96 -3.40 -13.46 -6.54
CA LEU A 96 -4.12 -13.20 -7.79
C LEU A 96 -3.16 -12.97 -8.95
N PRO A 97 -3.51 -13.40 -10.17
CA PRO A 97 -2.82 -12.95 -11.37
C PRO A 97 -3.03 -11.46 -11.59
N PHE A 98 -2.13 -10.85 -12.37
CA PHE A 98 -2.21 -9.42 -12.70
C PHE A 98 -3.45 -9.05 -13.53
N ASP A 99 -4.05 -10.02 -14.21
CA ASP A 99 -5.23 -9.83 -15.07
C ASP A 99 -6.57 -9.96 -14.31
N SER A 100 -6.55 -10.08 -12.97
CA SER A 100 -7.76 -10.25 -12.16
C SER A 100 -8.64 -9.00 -12.09
N SER A 101 -9.96 -9.22 -11.98
CA SER A 101 -10.96 -8.17 -11.81
C SER A 101 -11.02 -7.64 -10.37
N LEU A 102 -11.62 -6.45 -10.17
CA LEU A 102 -11.83 -5.86 -8.83
C LEU A 102 -12.71 -6.74 -7.93
N ASP A 103 -13.66 -7.46 -8.52
CA ASP A 103 -14.54 -8.34 -7.76
C ASP A 103 -13.79 -9.57 -7.25
N ASP A 104 -12.84 -10.10 -8.03
CA ASP A 104 -11.98 -11.20 -7.60
C ASP A 104 -11.06 -10.78 -6.45
N VAL A 105 -10.53 -9.55 -6.51
CA VAL A 105 -9.76 -8.94 -5.41
C VAL A 105 -10.59 -8.91 -4.12
N LYS A 106 -11.85 -8.47 -4.18
CA LYS A 106 -12.74 -8.41 -3.00
C LYS A 106 -13.09 -9.80 -2.48
N LYS A 107 -13.41 -10.76 -3.36
CA LYS A 107 -13.73 -12.14 -2.98
C LYS A 107 -12.55 -12.82 -2.30
N GLN A 108 -11.37 -12.68 -2.90
CA GLN A 108 -10.16 -13.31 -2.41
C GLN A 108 -9.69 -12.67 -1.10
N TYR A 109 -9.81 -11.35 -0.96
CA TYR A 109 -9.57 -10.67 0.31
C TYR A 109 -10.45 -11.21 1.42
N ARG A 110 -11.77 -11.37 1.19
CA ARG A 110 -12.70 -11.92 2.20
C ARG A 110 -12.31 -13.34 2.63
N LYS A 111 -11.88 -14.17 1.69
CA LYS A 111 -11.44 -15.54 1.98
C LYS A 111 -10.17 -15.55 2.82
N LEU A 112 -9.16 -14.79 2.41
CA LEU A 112 -7.87 -14.73 3.10
C LEU A 112 -7.98 -14.03 4.45
N SER A 113 -8.75 -12.95 4.56
CA SER A 113 -8.89 -12.20 5.80
C SER A 113 -9.52 -13.01 6.93
N LEU A 114 -10.48 -13.88 6.62
CA LEU A 114 -11.03 -14.85 7.56
C LEU A 114 -10.01 -15.93 7.95
N MET A 115 -9.12 -16.29 7.03
CA MET A 115 -8.10 -17.31 7.24
C MET A 115 -6.93 -16.81 8.09
N VAL A 116 -6.53 -15.54 7.98
CA VAL A 116 -5.45 -14.92 8.78
C VAL A 116 -5.97 -13.95 9.85
N HIS A 117 -7.24 -14.07 10.25
CA HIS A 117 -7.79 -13.22 11.29
C HIS A 117 -7.11 -13.50 12.65
N PRO A 118 -6.71 -12.47 13.42
CA PRO A 118 -5.97 -12.65 14.68
C PRO A 118 -6.77 -13.36 15.78
N ASP A 119 -8.09 -13.42 15.68
CA ASP A 119 -8.96 -14.20 16.59
C ASP A 119 -8.94 -15.70 16.28
N LYS A 120 -8.78 -16.06 15.00
CA LYS A 120 -8.79 -17.46 14.56
C LYS A 120 -7.38 -18.05 14.56
N CYS A 121 -6.36 -17.28 14.21
CA CYS A 121 -4.97 -17.73 14.17
C CYS A 121 -4.24 -17.39 15.47
N LYS A 122 -3.59 -18.38 16.08
CA LYS A 122 -2.81 -18.19 17.32
C LYS A 122 -1.42 -17.57 17.08
N HIS A 123 -1.01 -17.41 15.82
CA HIS A 123 0.30 -16.87 15.46
C HIS A 123 0.49 -15.40 15.90
N PRO A 124 1.60 -15.03 16.55
CA PRO A 124 1.82 -13.69 17.08
C PRO A 124 1.83 -12.59 16.01
N GLN A 125 2.26 -12.93 14.78
CA GLN A 125 2.32 -11.99 13.66
C GLN A 125 1.03 -11.95 12.81
N ALA A 126 -0.05 -12.64 13.20
CA ALA A 126 -1.30 -12.63 12.43
C ALA A 126 -1.87 -11.21 12.24
N LYS A 127 -1.73 -10.34 13.24
CA LYS A 127 -2.14 -8.93 13.17
C LYS A 127 -1.38 -8.15 12.09
N GLU A 128 -0.09 -8.39 11.95
CA GLU A 128 0.75 -7.74 10.93
C GLU A 128 0.37 -8.22 9.53
N ALA A 129 0.22 -9.54 9.35
CA ALA A 129 -0.22 -10.14 8.09
C ALA A 129 -1.60 -9.63 7.65
N PHE A 130 -2.55 -9.54 8.59
CA PHE A 130 -3.88 -8.98 8.33
C PHE A 130 -3.82 -7.51 7.88
N GLY A 131 -2.99 -6.70 8.54
CA GLY A 131 -2.75 -5.30 8.15
C GLY A 131 -2.15 -5.17 6.75
N ALA A 132 -1.18 -6.02 6.41
CA ALA A 132 -0.58 -6.06 5.08
C ALA A 132 -1.61 -6.43 4.00
N LEU A 133 -2.48 -7.42 4.29
CA LEU A 133 -3.55 -7.84 3.39
C LEU A 133 -4.58 -6.72 3.15
N ALA A 134 -4.97 -6.01 4.21
CA ALA A 134 -5.89 -4.87 4.13
C ALA A 134 -5.30 -3.71 3.30
N LYS A 135 -4.01 -3.41 3.51
CA LYS A 135 -3.29 -2.40 2.72
C LYS A 135 -3.23 -2.79 1.23
N ALA A 136 -2.92 -4.04 0.93
CA ALA A 136 -2.88 -4.54 -0.44
C ALA A 136 -4.25 -4.42 -1.14
N GLN A 137 -5.34 -4.75 -0.43
CA GLN A 137 -6.70 -4.55 -0.95
C GLN A 137 -6.97 -3.07 -1.23
N GLN A 138 -6.64 -2.17 -0.31
CA GLN A 138 -6.87 -0.73 -0.48
C GLN A 138 -6.14 -0.19 -1.71
N GLN A 139 -4.88 -0.59 -1.93
CA GLN A 139 -4.09 -0.19 -3.10
C GLN A 139 -4.69 -0.69 -4.41
N LEU A 140 -5.30 -1.88 -4.42
CA LEU A 140 -5.96 -2.43 -5.62
C LEU A 140 -7.36 -1.85 -5.87
N LEU A 141 -8.00 -1.31 -4.84
CA LEU A 141 -9.27 -0.59 -4.98
C LEU A 141 -9.08 0.83 -5.51
N ASP A 142 -7.93 1.44 -5.24
CA ASP A 142 -7.55 2.70 -5.87
C ASP A 142 -7.14 2.47 -7.33
N GLN A 143 -7.86 3.12 -8.24
CA GLN A 143 -7.65 2.99 -9.67
C GLN A 143 -6.26 3.49 -10.09
N GLN A 144 -5.77 4.57 -9.47
CA GLN A 144 -4.49 5.17 -9.84
C GLN A 144 -3.30 4.26 -9.50
N GLU A 145 -3.29 3.72 -8.28
CA GLU A 145 -2.24 2.79 -7.82
C GLU A 145 -2.31 1.47 -8.59
N ARG A 146 -3.52 0.97 -8.87
CA ARG A 146 -3.70 -0.23 -9.70
C ARG A 146 -3.16 -0.03 -11.11
N ASP A 147 -3.51 1.07 -11.76
CA ASP A 147 -3.04 1.38 -13.12
C ASP A 147 -1.53 1.57 -13.16
N TYR A 148 -0.95 2.17 -12.12
CA TYR A 148 0.50 2.24 -11.97
C TYR A 148 1.13 0.85 -11.96
N ILE A 149 0.64 -0.07 -11.13
CA ILE A 149 1.17 -1.44 -11.07
C ILE A 149 0.99 -2.17 -12.41
N LEU A 150 -0.18 -2.06 -13.04
CA LEU A 150 -0.45 -2.66 -14.35
C LEU A 150 0.44 -2.11 -15.47
N SER A 151 0.79 -0.82 -15.41
CA SER A 151 1.76 -0.21 -16.34
C SER A 151 3.14 -0.85 -16.20
N GLN A 152 3.58 -1.12 -14.97
CA GLN A 152 4.86 -1.79 -14.72
C GLN A 152 4.83 -3.26 -15.16
N VAL A 153 3.69 -3.95 -14.96
CA VAL A 153 3.51 -5.31 -15.47
C VAL A 153 3.57 -5.36 -16.99
N THR A 154 2.96 -4.37 -17.66
CA THR A 154 3.00 -4.26 -19.12
C THR A 154 4.42 -4.01 -19.61
N ALA A 155 5.14 -3.08 -18.98
CA ALA A 155 6.55 -2.82 -19.27
C ALA A 155 7.42 -4.08 -19.07
N ALA A 156 7.19 -4.86 -18.02
CA ALA A 156 7.88 -6.13 -17.79
C ALA A 156 7.57 -7.16 -18.89
N LYS A 157 6.29 -7.31 -19.27
CA LYS A 157 5.85 -8.19 -20.37
C LYS A 157 6.54 -7.80 -21.68
N GLU A 158 6.60 -6.50 -22.00
CA GLU A 158 7.26 -5.98 -23.21
C GLU A 158 8.77 -6.20 -23.21
N GLU A 159 9.46 -5.98 -22.08
CA GLU A 159 10.89 -6.23 -21.98
C GLU A 159 11.20 -7.73 -22.19
N LEU A 160 10.38 -8.61 -21.64
CA LEU A 160 10.53 -10.05 -21.79
C LEU A 160 10.29 -10.50 -23.24
N ARG A 161 9.23 -9.98 -23.88
CA ARG A 161 9.00 -10.15 -25.33
C ARG A 161 10.19 -9.66 -26.16
N ALA A 162 10.75 -8.49 -25.82
CA ALA A 162 11.90 -7.94 -26.53
C ALA A 162 13.16 -8.80 -26.35
N LYS A 163 13.40 -9.36 -25.15
CA LYS A 163 14.48 -10.33 -24.89
C LYS A 163 14.31 -11.58 -25.76
N ARG A 164 13.10 -12.14 -25.81
CA ARG A 164 12.79 -13.31 -26.65
C ARG A 164 12.99 -13.03 -28.14
N LYS A 165 12.51 -11.88 -28.63
CA LYS A 165 12.73 -11.44 -30.03
C LYS A 165 14.21 -11.29 -30.37
N LYS A 166 15.04 -10.84 -29.42
CA LYS A 166 16.51 -10.76 -29.61
C LYS A 166 17.15 -12.14 -29.67
N GLN A 167 16.71 -13.10 -28.86
CA GLN A 167 17.20 -14.48 -28.92
C GLN A 167 16.85 -15.14 -30.26
N LEU A 168 15.60 -14.99 -30.72
CA LEU A 168 15.16 -15.48 -32.03
C LEU A 168 15.90 -14.85 -33.22
N LYS A 169 16.41 -13.62 -33.07
CA LYS A 169 17.25 -12.97 -34.09
C LYS A 169 18.67 -13.54 -34.17
N LYS A 170 19.18 -14.13 -33.09
CA LYS A 170 20.54 -14.70 -33.04
C LYS A 170 20.60 -16.13 -33.60
N ASP A 171 19.54 -16.91 -33.40
CA ASP A 171 19.48 -18.30 -33.83
C ASP A 171 18.72 -18.44 -35.16
N THR A 172 19.44 -18.63 -36.27
CA THR A 172 18.85 -18.79 -37.62
C THR A 172 17.86 -19.97 -37.70
N ALA A 173 18.10 -21.04 -36.93
CA ALA A 173 17.24 -22.22 -36.84
C ALA A 173 15.89 -21.96 -36.13
N SER A 174 15.90 -21.17 -35.06
CA SER A 174 14.67 -20.81 -34.34
C SER A 174 13.83 -19.78 -35.10
N LYS A 175 14.48 -18.96 -35.93
CA LYS A 175 13.79 -18.05 -36.86
C LYS A 175 12.96 -18.83 -37.89
N LEU A 176 13.55 -19.86 -38.52
CA LEU A 176 12.83 -20.78 -39.41
C LEU A 176 11.67 -21.49 -38.71
N LYS A 177 11.85 -21.95 -37.47
CA LYS A 177 10.78 -22.58 -36.68
C LYS A 177 9.64 -21.63 -36.32
N SER A 178 9.94 -20.38 -35.96
CA SER A 178 8.93 -19.36 -35.64
C SER A 178 8.11 -18.89 -36.86
N LEU A 179 8.70 -18.95 -38.06
CA LEU A 179 8.02 -18.63 -39.32
C LEU A 179 7.00 -19.71 -39.74
N VAL A 180 7.19 -20.95 -39.29
CA VAL A 180 6.33 -22.09 -39.63
C VAL A 180 5.11 -22.20 -38.72
N ASP A 181 5.13 -21.60 -37.53
CA ASP A 181 4.12 -21.84 -36.48
C ASP A 181 3.19 -20.64 -36.19
N GLU A 182 3.12 -19.67 -37.09
CA GLU A 182 2.11 -18.58 -37.14
C GLU A 182 1.62 -18.05 -35.77
N GLY A 183 2.53 -17.72 -34.84
CA GLY A 183 2.19 -17.09 -33.56
C GLY A 183 1.66 -18.02 -32.45
N LYS A 184 1.42 -19.32 -32.71
CA LYS A 184 1.05 -20.30 -31.67
C LYS A 184 2.17 -20.53 -30.66
N SER A 185 3.41 -20.70 -31.14
CA SER A 185 4.61 -20.78 -30.31
C SER A 185 4.81 -19.58 -29.35
N GLU A 186 4.33 -18.39 -29.71
CA GLU A 186 4.50 -17.18 -28.88
C GLU A 186 3.43 -17.12 -27.78
N LEU A 187 2.17 -17.45 -28.10
CA LEU A 187 1.08 -17.55 -27.12
C LEU A 187 1.29 -18.70 -26.12
N GLU A 188 1.78 -19.85 -26.58
CA GLU A 188 2.12 -20.98 -25.70
C GLU A 188 3.27 -20.63 -24.75
N TYR A 189 4.24 -19.84 -25.20
CA TYR A 189 5.32 -19.36 -24.34
C TYR A 189 4.81 -18.36 -23.29
N GLU A 190 3.90 -17.44 -23.65
CA GLU A 190 3.27 -16.52 -22.69
C GLU A 190 2.39 -17.23 -21.65
N GLN A 191 1.80 -18.36 -22.02
CA GLN A 191 1.02 -19.21 -21.13
C GLN A 191 1.87 -20.20 -20.33
N SER A 192 3.13 -20.42 -20.74
CA SER A 192 4.07 -21.28 -20.03
C SER A 192 4.28 -20.79 -18.59
N GLY A 193 4.31 -21.74 -17.65
CA GLY A 193 4.60 -21.44 -16.24
C GLY A 193 5.97 -20.77 -16.05
N GLU A 194 6.93 -21.04 -16.92
CA GLU A 194 8.25 -20.42 -16.91
C GLU A 194 8.16 -18.91 -17.18
N PHE A 195 7.37 -18.49 -18.17
CA PHE A 195 7.17 -17.09 -18.49
C PHE A 195 6.46 -16.36 -17.36
N GLN A 196 5.47 -16.99 -16.71
CA GLN A 196 4.80 -16.39 -15.56
C GLN A 196 5.75 -16.19 -14.37
N GLN A 197 6.68 -17.12 -14.14
CA GLN A 197 7.70 -16.97 -13.10
C GLN A 197 8.71 -15.88 -13.44
N GLU A 198 9.20 -15.86 -14.68
CA GLU A 198 10.12 -14.82 -15.16
C GLU A 198 9.47 -13.44 -15.14
N LEU A 199 8.20 -13.35 -15.52
CA LEU A 199 7.40 -12.14 -15.43
C LEU A 199 7.29 -11.66 -13.98
N LYS A 200 6.98 -12.55 -13.03
CA LYS A 200 6.91 -12.19 -11.60
C LYS A 200 8.25 -11.66 -11.08
N LEU A 201 9.36 -12.33 -11.43
CA LEU A 201 10.71 -11.88 -11.08
C LEU A 201 11.02 -10.51 -11.69
N LYS A 202 10.65 -10.31 -12.95
CA LYS A 202 10.93 -9.06 -13.66
C LYS A 202 10.08 -7.89 -13.15
N VAL A 203 8.81 -8.14 -12.84
CA VAL A 203 7.93 -7.16 -12.19
C VAL A 203 8.49 -6.76 -10.83
N LYS A 204 8.98 -7.72 -10.04
CA LYS A 204 9.65 -7.43 -8.77
C LYS A 204 10.88 -6.53 -8.94
N GLU A 205 11.72 -6.82 -9.94
CA GLU A 205 12.89 -6.01 -10.28
C GLU A 205 12.49 -4.57 -10.66
N LEU A 206 11.54 -4.41 -11.58
CA LEU A 206 11.08 -3.07 -12.01
C LEU A 206 10.45 -2.29 -10.85
N LEU A 207 9.63 -2.93 -10.02
CA LEU A 207 9.04 -2.29 -8.85
C LEU A 207 10.11 -1.86 -7.83
N THR A 208 11.12 -2.70 -7.56
CA THR A 208 12.25 -2.29 -6.69
C THR A 208 13.01 -1.10 -7.26
N GLU A 209 13.25 -1.10 -8.57
CA GLU A 209 14.04 -0.08 -9.23
C GLU A 209 13.30 1.25 -9.30
N GLN A 210 11.99 1.21 -9.56
CA GLN A 210 11.14 2.41 -9.55
C GLN A 210 11.00 3.00 -8.15
N GLU A 211 10.81 2.17 -7.13
CA GLU A 211 10.78 2.64 -5.75
C GLU A 211 12.12 3.26 -5.33
N TRP A 212 13.23 2.65 -5.74
CA TRP A 212 14.57 3.22 -5.54
C TRP A 212 14.71 4.58 -6.24
N ARG A 213 14.28 4.69 -7.50
CA ARG A 213 14.27 5.96 -8.26
C ARG A 213 13.39 7.00 -7.58
N ARG A 214 12.19 6.63 -7.13
CA ARG A 214 11.24 7.50 -6.42
C ARG A 214 11.85 8.05 -5.13
N ARG A 215 12.46 7.20 -4.31
CA ARG A 215 13.14 7.61 -3.07
C ARG A 215 14.32 8.53 -3.36
N LYS A 216 15.16 8.18 -4.33
CA LYS A 216 16.31 9.00 -4.71
C LYS A 216 15.89 10.35 -5.29
N MET A 217 14.80 10.41 -6.04
CA MET A 217 14.22 11.66 -6.53
C MET A 217 13.66 12.49 -5.38
N ALA A 218 12.92 11.89 -4.45
CA ALA A 218 12.38 12.58 -3.27
C ALA A 218 13.47 13.17 -2.37
N MET A 219 14.59 12.45 -2.17
CA MET A 219 15.74 12.98 -1.42
C MET A 219 16.33 14.23 -2.09
N ARG A 220 16.47 14.22 -3.43
CA ARG A 220 16.96 15.38 -4.18
C ARG A 220 16.01 16.57 -4.11
N ILE A 221 14.71 16.33 -4.26
CA ILE A 221 13.69 17.38 -4.15
C ILE A 221 13.70 17.99 -2.73
N SER A 222 13.74 17.17 -1.68
CA SER A 222 13.78 17.66 -0.30
C SER A 222 15.04 18.46 0.01
N GLU A 223 16.18 18.10 -0.58
CA GLU A 223 17.42 18.86 -0.47
C GLU A 223 17.31 20.22 -1.19
N GLU A 224 16.76 20.24 -2.40
CA GLU A 224 16.51 21.47 -3.17
C GLU A 224 15.50 22.39 -2.47
N GLU A 225 14.40 21.84 -1.96
CA GLU A 225 13.40 22.57 -1.15
C GLU A 225 14.03 23.13 0.13
N GLY A 226 14.92 22.38 0.79
CA GLY A 226 15.66 22.84 1.95
C GLY A 226 16.58 24.02 1.64
N ARG A 227 17.26 24.00 0.48
CA ARG A 227 18.08 25.12 0.01
C ARG A 227 17.23 26.35 -0.30
N LEU A 228 16.15 26.18 -1.06
CA LEU A 228 15.25 27.27 -1.41
C LEU A 228 14.65 27.91 -0.16
N LYS A 229 14.23 27.10 0.82
CA LYS A 229 13.70 27.60 2.10
C LYS A 229 14.73 28.42 2.87
N LYS A 230 16.01 27.99 2.87
CA LYS A 230 17.09 28.75 3.50
C LYS A 230 17.30 30.10 2.82
N ASP A 231 17.32 30.12 1.48
CA ASP A 231 17.44 31.37 0.71
C ASP A 231 16.24 32.30 0.97
N GLU A 232 15.02 31.76 1.06
CA GLU A 232 13.82 32.53 1.43
C GLU A 232 13.89 33.10 2.85
N GLU A 233 14.41 32.33 3.81
CA GLU A 233 14.62 32.78 5.20
C GLU A 233 15.68 33.88 5.27
N GLU A 234 16.80 33.71 4.57
CA GLU A 234 17.86 34.71 4.46
C GLU A 234 17.34 35.99 3.80
N GLN A 235 16.53 35.89 2.75
CA GLN A 235 15.86 37.03 2.14
C GLN A 235 14.95 37.72 3.17
N LYS A 236 14.05 36.98 3.82
CA LYS A 236 13.14 37.55 4.84
C LYS A 236 13.91 38.25 5.95
N GLU A 237 15.03 37.69 6.39
CA GLU A 237 15.90 38.30 7.40
C GLU A 237 16.59 39.55 6.85
N MET A 238 17.09 39.53 5.61
CA MET A 238 17.63 40.71 4.93
C MET A 238 16.60 41.84 4.81
N TRP A 239 15.36 41.53 4.41
CA TRP A 239 14.26 42.49 4.38
C TRP A 239 13.92 43.02 5.78
N LYS A 240 13.95 42.16 6.79
CA LYS A 240 13.73 42.56 8.19
C LYS A 240 14.84 43.49 8.68
N ARG A 241 16.12 43.14 8.48
CA ARG A 241 17.26 44.00 8.82
C ARG A 241 17.20 45.33 8.09
N LYS A 242 16.83 45.32 6.80
CA LYS A 242 16.66 46.54 6.01
C LYS A 242 15.56 47.43 6.59
N ARG A 243 14.42 46.84 6.97
CA ARG A 243 13.32 47.54 7.63
C ARG A 243 13.74 48.12 8.98
N GLU A 244 14.39 47.33 9.82
CA GLU A 244 14.88 47.78 11.14
C GLU A 244 15.93 48.90 11.00
N HIS A 245 16.85 48.79 10.05
CA HIS A 245 17.82 49.84 9.74
C HIS A 245 17.14 51.13 9.25
N GLU A 246 16.13 51.00 8.38
CA GLU A 246 15.35 52.15 7.89
C GLU A 246 14.54 52.82 9.00
N GLU A 247 13.92 52.03 9.90
CA GLU A 247 13.26 52.53 11.10
C GLU A 247 14.24 53.26 12.05
N GLN A 248 15.44 52.71 12.27
CA GLN A 248 16.48 53.36 13.07
C GLN A 248 16.99 54.65 12.41
N TRP A 249 17.14 54.64 11.08
CA TRP A 249 17.51 55.82 10.30
C TRP A 249 16.44 56.91 10.37
N GLU A 250 15.17 56.56 10.23
CA GLU A 250 14.04 57.51 10.37
C GLU A 250 13.88 57.97 11.83
N GLY A 251 14.10 57.12 12.83
CA GLY A 251 14.05 57.53 14.24
C GLY A 251 15.13 58.58 14.59
N THR A 252 16.30 58.50 13.95
CA THR A 252 17.36 59.52 14.08
C THR A 252 17.14 60.73 13.17
N ARG A 253 16.07 60.78 12.38
CA ARG A 253 15.75 61.90 11.47
C ARG A 253 15.45 63.18 12.22
N GLU A 254 14.62 63.14 13.26
CA GLU A 254 14.29 64.35 14.03
C GLU A 254 15.54 64.93 14.70
N GLN A 255 16.41 64.09 15.23
CA GLN A 255 17.70 64.52 15.80
C GLN A 255 18.61 65.12 14.73
N ARG A 256 18.74 64.51 13.54
CA ARG A 256 19.52 65.06 12.42
C ARG A 256 18.94 66.39 11.90
N VAL A 257 17.60 66.51 11.85
CA VAL A 257 16.90 67.72 11.43
C VAL A 257 17.02 68.81 12.49
N CYS A 258 16.92 68.45 13.77
CA CYS A 258 17.08 69.36 14.91
C CYS A 258 18.51 69.90 14.96
N PHE A 259 19.55 69.06 14.82
CA PHE A 259 20.95 69.50 14.76
C PHE A 259 21.23 70.44 13.57
N LYS A 260 20.60 70.19 12.41
CA LYS A 260 20.69 71.09 11.24
C LYS A 260 19.95 72.42 11.46
N LEU A 261 18.79 72.39 12.09
CA LEU A 261 18.01 73.58 12.40
C LEU A 261 18.69 74.43 13.47
N GLU A 262 19.15 73.82 14.58
CA GLU A 262 19.91 74.50 15.63
C GLU A 262 21.18 75.13 15.06
N GLY A 263 21.97 74.41 14.27
CA GLY A 263 23.13 74.99 13.59
C GLY A 263 22.77 76.12 12.61
N PHE A 264 21.63 76.03 11.94
CA PHE A 264 21.13 77.11 11.09
C PHE A 264 20.73 78.36 11.90
N TYR A 265 20.05 78.18 13.04
CA TYR A 265 19.70 79.27 13.95
C TYR A 265 20.95 79.90 14.58
N GLU A 266 21.94 79.10 14.97
CA GLU A 266 23.20 79.57 15.56
C GLU A 266 24.06 80.35 14.55
N VAL A 267 24.10 79.91 13.29
CA VAL A 267 24.75 80.66 12.20
C VAL A 267 24.00 81.96 11.92
N ARG A 268 22.66 81.95 11.96
CA ARG A 268 21.84 83.16 11.79
C ARG A 268 22.08 84.16 12.91
N GLU A 269 22.15 83.70 14.16
CA GLU A 269 22.42 84.52 15.35
C GLU A 269 23.81 85.15 15.28
N LYS A 270 24.86 84.39 14.92
CA LYS A 270 26.22 84.90 14.68
C LYS A 270 26.36 85.88 13.50
N VAL A 271 25.40 85.90 12.58
CA VAL A 271 25.33 86.89 11.49
C VAL A 271 24.60 88.16 11.94
N GLU A 272 23.56 88.01 12.75
CA GLU A 272 22.80 89.13 13.35
C GLU A 272 23.63 89.89 14.41
N GLU A 273 24.40 89.17 15.21
CA GLU A 273 25.32 89.73 16.22
C GLU A 273 26.46 90.51 15.56
N ARG A 274 26.98 90.01 14.41
CA ARG A 274 27.95 90.74 13.58
C ARG A 274 27.38 91.99 12.90
N ARG A 275 26.06 92.05 12.68
CA ARG A 275 25.38 93.22 12.10
C ARG A 275 25.11 94.30 13.14
N THR A 276 24.90 93.91 14.40
CA THR A 276 24.64 94.82 15.52
C THR A 276 25.92 95.34 16.18
N SER A 277 27.08 94.70 15.94
CA SER A 277 28.38 95.10 16.48
C SER A 277 29.25 95.94 15.52
N SER A 278 28.69 96.57 14.49
CA SER A 278 29.47 97.44 13.57
C SER A 278 29.46 98.90 14.08
N PRO A 279 30.62 99.51 14.40
CA PRO A 279 30.70 100.94 14.68
C PRO A 279 30.61 101.73 13.37
N GLU A 280 29.91 102.86 13.42
CA GLU A 280 29.94 103.87 12.36
C GLU A 280 31.35 104.49 12.28
N THR A 281 32.05 104.30 11.16
CA THR A 281 32.94 105.32 10.56
C THR A 281 33.10 105.05 9.08
N GLU A 282 32.88 106.10 8.28
CA GLU A 282 33.07 106.17 6.84
C GLU A 282 34.51 105.84 6.41
N ASP A 283 34.68 105.08 5.32
CA ASP A 283 35.61 105.50 4.27
C ASP A 283 35.19 104.96 2.88
N ARG A 284 35.23 105.84 1.90
CA ARG A 284 34.87 105.59 0.50
C ARG A 284 36.08 105.01 -0.22
N GLY A 285 35.93 103.80 -0.75
CA GLY A 285 36.75 103.34 -1.86
C GLY A 285 37.11 101.86 -1.80
N SER A 286 36.23 101.00 -2.33
CA SER A 286 36.55 99.72 -3.00
C SER A 286 35.28 98.92 -3.31
N GLN A 287 34.32 99.52 -4.00
CA GLN A 287 33.17 98.80 -4.55
C GLN A 287 33.45 98.42 -6.00
N GLN A 288 34.37 97.47 -6.24
CA GLN A 288 34.43 96.85 -7.57
C GLN A 288 34.95 95.41 -7.65
N ILE A 289 35.30 94.75 -6.53
CA ILE A 289 35.88 93.40 -6.58
C ILE A 289 34.90 92.30 -6.11
N VAL A 290 33.94 92.62 -5.24
CA VAL A 290 33.10 91.60 -4.57
C VAL A 290 31.89 91.10 -5.37
N CYS A 291 31.55 91.72 -6.51
CA CYS A 291 30.43 91.30 -7.37
C CYS A 291 30.79 90.19 -8.38
N SER A 292 32.07 89.79 -8.47
CA SER A 292 32.54 88.79 -9.43
C SER A 292 32.63 87.37 -8.84
N GLU A 293 32.89 87.23 -7.53
CA GLU A 293 33.03 85.94 -6.86
C GLU A 293 31.70 85.33 -6.42
N ALA A 294 30.70 86.15 -6.08
CA ALA A 294 29.36 85.66 -5.77
C ALA A 294 28.67 84.97 -6.97
N ARG A 295 28.97 85.41 -8.20
CA ARG A 295 28.46 84.76 -9.42
C ARG A 295 29.15 83.42 -9.71
N LYS A 296 30.43 83.28 -9.37
CA LYS A 296 31.18 82.01 -9.53
C LYS A 296 30.70 80.94 -8.55
N ALA A 297 30.39 81.31 -7.30
CA ALA A 297 29.85 80.36 -6.32
C ALA A 297 28.46 79.83 -6.71
N GLY A 298 27.58 80.68 -7.26
CA GLY A 298 26.26 80.27 -7.75
C GLY A 298 26.31 79.32 -8.95
N LEU A 299 27.26 79.52 -9.87
CA LEU A 299 27.45 78.64 -11.02
C LEU A 299 27.97 77.24 -10.64
N ILE A 300 28.83 77.14 -9.64
CA ILE A 300 29.36 75.85 -9.15
C ILE A 300 28.24 75.03 -8.49
N ALA A 301 27.37 75.68 -7.70
CA ALA A 301 26.24 75.00 -7.07
C ALA A 301 25.23 74.46 -8.10
N ALA A 302 24.96 75.21 -9.17
CA ALA A 302 24.09 74.77 -10.26
C ALA A 302 24.69 73.60 -11.06
N TYR A 303 26.01 73.60 -11.29
CA TYR A 303 26.71 72.53 -12.03
C TYR A 303 26.78 71.22 -11.23
N CYS A 304 26.97 71.30 -9.91
CA CYS A 304 26.88 70.12 -9.03
C CYS A 304 25.48 69.51 -9.02
N TYR A 305 24.42 70.33 -9.04
CA TYR A 305 23.04 69.83 -9.03
C TYR A 305 22.65 69.14 -10.34
N LEU A 306 23.07 69.70 -11.48
CA LEU A 306 22.82 69.11 -12.81
C LEU A 306 23.62 67.82 -13.05
N THR A 307 24.85 67.73 -12.54
CA THR A 307 25.65 66.50 -12.63
C THR A 307 25.11 65.38 -11.75
N SER A 308 24.57 65.70 -10.57
CA SER A 308 23.88 64.69 -9.74
C SER A 308 22.57 64.18 -10.34
N LEU A 309 21.83 65.00 -11.09
CA LEU A 309 20.62 64.54 -11.79
C LEU A 309 20.93 63.63 -12.99
N SER A 310 22.04 63.87 -13.70
CA SER A 310 22.45 63.05 -14.85
C SER A 310 23.01 61.68 -14.48
N LEU A 311 23.30 61.42 -13.20
CA LEU A 311 23.71 60.11 -12.68
C LEU A 311 22.54 59.30 -12.11
N TYR A 312 21.36 59.89 -12.03
CA TYR A 312 20.16 59.28 -11.46
C TYR A 312 19.09 58.92 -12.51
N TYR A 313 19.31 59.29 -13.78
CA TYR A 313 18.54 58.92 -14.97
C TYR A 313 19.45 58.17 -15.94
#